data_AF-A0A496AZZ0-F1
#
_entry.id   AF-A0A496AZZ0-F1
#
_cell.length_a   1.000
_cell.length_b   1.000
_cell.length_c   1.000
_cell.angle_alpha   90.00
_cell.angle_beta   90.00
_cell.angle_gamma   90.00
#
_symmetry.space_group_name_H-M   'P 1'
#
loop_
_entity.id
_entity.type
_entity.pdbx_description
1 polymer ?
#
loop_
_entity_poly.entity_id
_entity_poly.type
_entity_poly.pdbx_seq_one_letter_code
_entity_poly.pdbx_strand_id
1 'polypeptide(L)'
;MLFLQGGPSHIDIWDPKPDAPSNVRGEFKPIRTNVSGIWLSETMPLLAKQMDKATLIRSVSYTPAGLFNHTAAMYQMVTGETPDKVKPSGQLDPPAPYDHPNVASHVSKFLPPDVPMLASVQLPRPMQESNIIGKGGHAGFLGRAYDPYFLFQDPNEEIKLDDLKLRPEVPPVR
;
A
#
# COMPACT_ATOMS: atom_id res chain seq x y z
N MET A 1 -2.46 -6.41 2.47
CA MET A 1 -1.36 -5.69 1.76
C MET A 1 -1.05 -4.43 2.53
N LEU A 2 0.23 -4.10 2.75
CA LEU A 2 0.65 -2.79 3.24
C LEU A 2 1.31 -2.04 2.08
N PHE A 3 0.72 -0.92 1.66
CA PHE A 3 1.22 -0.11 0.56
C PHE A 3 1.69 1.24 1.09
N LEU A 4 3.01 1.48 1.03
CA LEU A 4 3.64 2.63 1.70
C LEU A 4 3.79 3.86 0.81
N GLN A 5 3.19 3.86 -0.39
CA GLN A 5 3.13 5.00 -1.30
C GLN A 5 4.42 5.85 -1.37
N GLY A 6 5.53 5.24 -1.82
CA GLY A 6 6.84 5.90 -1.84
C GLY A 6 7.62 5.80 -0.52
N GLY A 7 7.32 4.78 0.30
CA GLY A 7 8.03 4.46 1.55
C GLY A 7 9.55 4.23 1.38
N PRO A 8 10.24 3.74 2.42
CA PRO A 8 11.70 3.70 2.42
C PRO A 8 12.25 2.89 1.24
N SER A 9 13.38 3.35 0.70
CA SER A 9 14.02 2.74 -0.46
C SER A 9 14.28 1.26 -0.23
N HIS A 10 13.96 0.39 -1.20
CA HIS A 10 14.10 -1.05 -1.03
C HIS A 10 15.54 -1.48 -0.69
N ILE A 11 16.56 -0.74 -1.16
CA ILE A 11 17.97 -1.00 -0.81
C ILE A 11 18.32 -0.63 0.64
N ASP A 12 17.53 0.21 1.29
CA ASP A 12 17.71 0.60 2.68
C ASP A 12 16.94 -0.32 3.65
N ILE A 13 16.10 -1.23 3.12
CA ILE A 13 15.26 -2.16 3.90
C ILE A 13 15.37 -3.62 3.43
N TRP A 14 14.73 -3.98 2.32
CA TRP A 14 14.44 -5.36 1.91
C TRP A 14 15.55 -6.00 1.07
N ASP A 15 16.41 -5.20 0.44
CA ASP A 15 17.37 -5.67 -0.56
C ASP A 15 18.68 -4.87 -0.51
N PRO A 16 19.48 -5.03 0.55
CA PRO A 16 20.63 -4.19 0.85
C PRO A 16 21.84 -4.39 -0.08
N LYS A 17 21.69 -5.14 -1.18
CA LYS A 17 22.71 -5.38 -2.22
C LYS A 17 24.15 -5.48 -1.65
N PRO A 18 24.45 -6.48 -0.77
CA PRO A 18 25.71 -6.51 -0.02
C PRO A 18 26.96 -6.49 -0.90
N ASP A 19 26.88 -7.12 -2.08
CA ASP A 19 27.98 -7.26 -3.04
C ASP A 19 28.02 -6.16 -4.10
N ALA A 20 27.08 -5.21 -4.09
CA ALA A 20 27.08 -4.10 -5.02
C ALA A 20 28.10 -3.02 -4.63
N PRO A 21 28.62 -2.26 -5.60
CA PRO A 21 29.45 -1.08 -5.34
C PRO A 21 28.77 -0.08 -4.40
N SER A 22 29.57 0.68 -3.65
CA SER A 22 29.06 1.63 -2.63
C SER A 22 28.18 2.75 -3.19
N ASN A 23 28.25 3.04 -4.50
CA ASN A 23 27.39 4.00 -5.16
C ASN A 23 26.05 3.41 -5.65
N VAL A 24 25.86 2.09 -5.52
CA VAL A 24 24.61 1.38 -5.83
C VAL A 24 23.93 0.89 -4.56
N ARG A 25 24.74 0.47 -3.58
CA ARG A 25 24.26 0.05 -2.26
C ARG A 25 23.77 1.25 -1.45
N GLY A 26 22.75 1.04 -0.62
CA GLY A 26 22.34 2.02 0.39
C GLY A 26 23.41 2.27 1.45
N GLU A 27 23.21 3.29 2.27
CA GLU A 27 24.16 3.69 3.33
C GLU A 27 24.18 2.69 4.50
N PHE A 28 23.09 1.94 4.68
CA PHE A 28 22.92 0.98 5.76
C PHE A 28 23.65 -0.34 5.50
N LYS A 29 24.10 -0.99 6.57
CA LYS A 29 24.82 -2.27 6.48
C LYS A 29 23.84 -3.44 6.26
N PRO A 30 24.22 -4.42 5.43
CA PRO A 30 23.50 -5.67 5.33
C PRO A 30 23.71 -6.53 6.58
N ILE A 31 22.65 -7.13 7.10
CA ILE A 31 22.66 -8.13 8.17
C ILE A 31 22.13 -9.47 7.66
N ARG A 32 22.68 -10.56 8.18
CA ARG A 32 22.16 -11.91 7.90
C ARG A 32 20.85 -12.11 8.63
N THR A 33 19.95 -12.84 7.99
CA THR A 33 18.68 -13.27 8.59
C THR A 33 18.83 -14.67 9.17
N ASN A 34 17.78 -15.17 9.84
CA ASN A 34 17.74 -16.57 10.30
C ASN A 34 17.59 -17.59 9.15
N VAL A 35 17.41 -17.15 7.91
CA VAL A 35 17.41 -17.99 6.71
C VAL A 35 18.71 -17.78 5.93
N SER A 36 19.42 -18.89 5.66
CA SER A 36 20.68 -18.84 4.89
C SER A 36 20.45 -18.25 3.50
N GLY A 37 21.37 -17.38 3.06
CA GLY A 37 21.31 -16.72 1.76
C GLY A 37 20.42 -15.46 1.71
N ILE A 38 19.65 -15.16 2.75
CA ILE A 38 18.83 -13.94 2.82
C ILE A 38 19.51 -12.90 3.72
N TRP A 39 19.65 -11.70 3.16
CA TRP A 39 20.14 -10.49 3.82
C TRP A 39 19.03 -9.43 3.87
N LEU A 40 18.98 -8.66 4.95
CA LEU A 40 18.17 -7.45 5.10
C LEU A 40 19.06 -6.29 5.57
N SER A 41 18.56 -5.06 5.56
CA SER A 41 19.25 -3.91 6.14
C SER A 41 19.29 -3.98 7.67
N GLU A 42 20.33 -3.41 8.29
CA GLU A 42 20.46 -3.28 9.76
C GLU A 42 19.32 -2.49 10.41
N THR A 43 18.53 -1.75 9.61
CA THR A 43 17.30 -1.07 10.04
C THR A 43 16.15 -2.03 10.37
N MET A 44 16.25 -3.30 9.98
CA MET A 44 15.21 -4.33 10.13
C MET A 44 15.63 -5.52 11.01
N PRO A 45 16.24 -5.32 12.20
CA PRO A 45 16.87 -6.41 12.96
C PRO A 45 15.87 -7.41 13.55
N LEU A 46 14.65 -6.96 13.87
CA LEU A 46 13.60 -7.85 14.40
C LEU A 46 13.00 -8.73 13.30
N LEU A 47 12.82 -8.16 12.11
CA LEU A 47 12.33 -8.91 10.96
C LEU A 47 13.37 -9.91 10.46
N ALA A 48 14.65 -9.57 10.49
CA ALA A 48 15.73 -10.50 10.12
C ALA A 48 15.72 -11.80 10.96
N LYS A 49 15.20 -11.75 12.19
CA LYS A 49 15.04 -12.93 13.06
C LYS A 49 13.80 -13.77 12.75
N GLN A 50 12.96 -13.35 11.80
CA GLN A 50 11.67 -13.97 11.48
C GLN A 50 11.51 -14.24 9.97
N MET A 51 12.60 -14.23 9.20
CA MET A 51 12.52 -14.41 7.75
C MET A 51 12.15 -15.83 7.33
N ASP A 52 12.21 -16.79 8.24
CA ASP A 52 11.65 -18.14 8.08
C ASP A 52 10.11 -18.15 7.98
N LYS A 53 9.45 -17.03 8.33
CA LYS A 53 7.99 -16.86 8.33
C LYS A 53 7.48 -16.00 7.18
N ALA A 54 8.36 -15.55 6.30
CA ALA A 54 8.02 -14.63 5.23
C ALA A 54 8.64 -15.07 3.90
N THR A 55 7.91 -14.85 2.80
CA THR A 55 8.44 -14.99 1.46
C THR A 55 8.90 -13.64 0.96
N LEU A 56 10.17 -13.53 0.59
CA LEU A 56 10.73 -12.31 0.03
C LEU A 56 10.73 -12.35 -1.49
N ILE A 57 9.99 -11.44 -2.12
CA ILE A 57 9.92 -11.30 -3.58
C ILE A 57 10.65 -10.02 -3.99
N ARG A 58 11.78 -10.18 -4.71
CA ARG A 58 12.60 -9.06 -5.25
C ARG A 58 12.47 -8.90 -6.77
N SER A 59 11.59 -9.67 -7.38
CA SER A 59 11.37 -9.72 -8.83
C SER A 59 10.14 -8.93 -9.28
N VAL A 60 9.49 -8.18 -8.39
CA VAL A 60 8.33 -7.35 -8.75
C VAL A 60 8.80 -6.23 -9.67
N SER A 61 8.16 -6.15 -10.83
CA SER A 61 8.36 -5.10 -11.82
C SER A 61 7.02 -4.80 -12.48
N TYR A 62 6.98 -3.76 -13.31
CA TYR A 62 5.79 -3.31 -14.00
C TYR A 62 6.06 -3.16 -15.50
N THR A 63 5.00 -3.22 -16.31
CA THR A 63 5.06 -3.04 -17.76
C THR A 63 4.02 -2.00 -18.19
N PRO A 64 4.37 -1.06 -19.09
CA PRO A 64 5.67 -0.90 -19.74
C PRO A 64 6.76 -0.42 -18.77
N ALA A 65 7.98 -0.92 -18.96
CA ALA A 65 9.14 -0.43 -18.20
C ALA A 65 9.32 1.06 -18.48
N GLY A 66 9.52 1.87 -17.43
CA GLY A 66 9.68 3.31 -17.58
C GLY A 66 8.38 4.09 -17.62
N LEU A 67 7.28 3.63 -16.99
CA LEU A 67 6.27 4.56 -16.46
C LEU A 67 6.98 5.68 -15.71
N PHE A 68 7.02 6.86 -16.32
CA PHE A 68 7.83 7.99 -15.87
C PHE A 68 7.18 8.73 -14.69
N ASN A 69 6.06 8.24 -14.17
CA ASN A 69 5.24 8.93 -13.18
C ASN A 69 4.78 8.02 -12.04
N HIS A 70 4.93 8.52 -10.82
CA HIS A 70 4.56 7.83 -9.59
C HIS A 70 3.07 7.46 -9.56
N THR A 71 2.18 8.37 -10.00
CA THR A 71 0.73 8.15 -9.96
C THR A 71 0.27 6.96 -10.81
N ALA A 72 0.86 6.75 -12.00
CA ALA A 72 0.49 5.62 -12.85
C ALA A 72 1.03 4.30 -12.29
N ALA A 73 2.28 4.28 -11.83
CA ALA A 73 2.88 3.12 -11.20
C ALA A 73 2.10 2.71 -9.94
N MET A 74 1.71 3.67 -9.10
CA MET A 74 0.86 3.43 -7.93
C MET A 74 -0.47 2.78 -8.33
N TYR A 75 -1.17 3.33 -9.33
CA TYR A 75 -2.44 2.78 -9.81
C TYR A 75 -2.27 1.32 -10.24
N GLN A 76 -1.26 1.03 -11.07
CA GLN A 76 -0.99 -0.33 -11.54
C GLN A 76 -0.62 -1.28 -10.40
N MET A 77 0.13 -0.82 -9.39
CA MET A 77 0.50 -1.64 -8.24
C MET A 77 -0.70 -2.05 -7.39
N VAL A 78 -1.71 -1.18 -7.26
CA VAL A 78 -2.87 -1.44 -6.39
C VAL A 78 -4.07 -2.02 -7.13
N THR A 79 -4.17 -1.87 -8.45
CA THR A 79 -5.29 -2.40 -9.27
C THR A 79 -4.87 -3.55 -10.19
N GLY A 80 -3.58 -3.66 -10.52
CA GLY A 80 -3.08 -4.55 -11.57
C GLY A 80 -3.22 -3.98 -12.99
N GLU A 81 -3.80 -2.79 -13.15
CA GLU A 81 -4.24 -2.27 -14.44
C GLU A 81 -3.36 -1.13 -14.94
N THR A 82 -3.16 -1.07 -16.26
CA THR A 82 -2.46 0.06 -16.87
C THR A 82 -3.43 1.25 -16.89
N PRO A 83 -3.06 2.40 -16.29
CA PRO A 83 -3.95 3.55 -16.27
C PRO A 83 -4.17 4.11 -17.68
N ASP A 84 -5.41 4.52 -17.96
CA ASP A 84 -5.76 5.29 -19.14
C ASP A 84 -5.49 6.79 -18.92
N LYS A 85 -5.41 7.55 -20.02
CA LYS A 85 -5.43 9.03 -20.01
C LYS A 85 -4.41 9.68 -19.07
N VAL A 86 -3.15 9.26 -19.17
CA VAL A 86 -2.05 9.91 -18.46
C VAL A 86 -1.76 11.27 -19.10
N LYS A 87 -1.90 12.36 -18.33
CA LYS A 87 -1.55 13.72 -18.80
C LYS A 87 -0.04 13.82 -19.04
N PRO A 88 0.44 14.75 -19.90
CA PRO A 88 1.88 14.97 -20.09
C PRO A 88 2.66 15.26 -18.79
N SER A 89 1.98 15.82 -17.78
CA SER A 89 2.55 16.01 -16.44
C SER A 89 2.80 14.70 -15.66
N GLY A 90 2.40 13.55 -16.21
CA GLY A 90 2.41 12.28 -15.51
C GLY A 90 1.30 12.18 -14.47
N GLN A 91 0.24 12.97 -14.59
CA GLN A 91 -0.85 12.97 -13.63
C GLN A 91 -2.07 12.25 -14.19
N LEU A 92 -2.70 11.42 -13.36
CA LEU A 92 -3.98 10.79 -13.69
C LEU A 92 -5.14 11.75 -13.45
N ASP A 93 -6.28 11.47 -14.09
CA ASP A 93 -7.54 12.13 -13.74
C ASP A 93 -7.96 11.81 -12.30
N PRO A 94 -8.81 12.65 -11.68
CA PRO A 94 -9.35 12.36 -10.34
C PRO A 94 -10.09 11.01 -10.27
N PRO A 95 -10.26 10.44 -9.06
CA PRO A 95 -11.02 9.21 -8.88
C PRO A 95 -12.45 9.30 -9.41
N ALA A 96 -12.90 8.26 -10.10
CA ALA A 96 -14.23 8.13 -10.63
C ALA A 96 -14.85 6.75 -10.30
N PRO A 97 -16.19 6.64 -10.21
CA PRO A 97 -16.85 5.37 -9.90
C PRO A 97 -16.66 4.26 -10.93
N TYR A 98 -16.14 4.56 -12.12
CA TYR A 98 -15.86 3.57 -13.16
C TYR A 98 -14.40 3.09 -13.18
N ASP A 99 -13.54 3.64 -12.29
CA ASP A 99 -12.15 3.21 -12.20
C ASP A 99 -12.04 1.76 -11.71
N HIS A 100 -10.88 1.14 -11.94
CA HIS A 100 -10.65 -0.20 -11.42
C HIS A 100 -10.51 -0.17 -9.89
N PRO A 101 -11.09 -1.15 -9.19
CA PRO A 101 -10.99 -1.27 -7.73
C PRO A 101 -9.57 -1.58 -7.32
N ASN A 102 -9.19 -1.09 -6.15
CA ASN A 102 -7.95 -1.55 -5.53
C ASN A 102 -8.08 -3.02 -5.07
N VAL A 103 -6.94 -3.70 -4.93
CA VAL A 103 -6.85 -5.09 -4.51
C VAL A 103 -7.56 -5.37 -3.18
N ALA A 104 -7.54 -4.43 -2.25
CA ALA A 104 -8.19 -4.59 -0.96
C ALA A 104 -9.71 -4.56 -1.10
N SER A 105 -10.27 -3.74 -2.01
CA SER A 105 -11.70 -3.75 -2.34
C SER A 105 -12.14 -5.03 -3.02
N HIS A 106 -11.29 -5.65 -3.84
CA HIS A 106 -11.54 -7.00 -4.35
C HIS A 106 -11.60 -8.03 -3.22
N VAL A 107 -10.66 -7.99 -2.28
CA VAL A 107 -10.68 -8.86 -1.09
C VAL A 107 -11.94 -8.61 -0.26
N SER A 108 -12.30 -7.36 0.04
CA SER A 108 -13.54 -7.03 0.77
C SER A 108 -14.79 -7.62 0.14
N LYS A 109 -14.85 -7.69 -1.21
CA LYS A 109 -16.00 -8.22 -1.93
C LYS A 109 -16.03 -9.75 -2.00
N PHE A 110 -14.89 -10.36 -2.34
CA PHE A 110 -14.84 -11.79 -2.64
C PHE A 110 -14.47 -12.65 -1.43
N LEU A 111 -13.86 -12.04 -0.41
CA LEU A 111 -13.45 -12.68 0.83
C LEU A 111 -13.71 -11.72 2.01
N PRO A 112 -14.99 -11.39 2.29
CA PRO A 112 -15.33 -10.50 3.38
C PRO A 112 -14.89 -11.09 4.74
N PRO A 113 -14.52 -10.24 5.72
CA PRO A 113 -14.21 -10.70 7.08
C PRO A 113 -15.39 -11.47 7.69
N ASP A 114 -15.08 -12.58 8.36
CA ASP A 114 -16.01 -13.37 9.17
C ASP A 114 -16.04 -12.93 10.64
N VAL A 115 -15.17 -11.99 11.00
CA VAL A 115 -15.07 -11.35 12.31
C VAL A 115 -15.45 -9.86 12.22
N PRO A 116 -15.80 -9.19 13.34
CA PRO A 116 -16.14 -7.76 13.37
C PRO A 116 -14.91 -6.87 13.16
N MET A 117 -14.33 -6.91 11.95
CA MET A 117 -13.13 -6.16 11.60
C MET A 117 -13.25 -5.48 10.24
N LEU A 118 -12.51 -4.38 10.07
CA LEU A 118 -12.42 -3.65 8.81
C LEU A 118 -11.65 -4.48 7.78
N ALA A 119 -12.24 -4.68 6.59
CA ALA A 119 -11.61 -5.45 5.52
C ALA A 119 -10.37 -4.76 4.94
N SER A 120 -10.38 -3.42 4.92
CA SER A 120 -9.22 -2.62 4.51
C SER A 120 -9.31 -1.21 5.10
N VAL A 121 -8.15 -0.58 5.26
CA VAL A 121 -8.01 0.77 5.83
C VAL A 121 -7.03 1.57 4.98
N GLN A 122 -7.37 2.83 4.70
CA GLN A 122 -6.47 3.80 4.09
C GLN A 122 -6.14 4.88 5.13
N LEU A 123 -4.85 5.15 5.33
CA LEU A 123 -4.35 6.08 6.35
C LEU A 123 -3.02 6.73 5.92
N PRO A 124 -2.66 7.89 6.49
CA PRO A 124 -3.53 8.83 7.21
C PRO A 124 -4.24 9.81 6.25
N ARG A 125 -4.12 9.61 4.93
CA ARG A 125 -4.65 10.50 3.90
C ARG A 125 -5.03 9.71 2.65
N PRO A 126 -5.82 10.29 1.73
CA PRO A 126 -6.09 9.68 0.45
C PRO A 126 -4.81 9.36 -0.29
N MET A 127 -4.86 8.32 -1.13
CA MET A 127 -3.77 8.03 -2.05
C MET A 127 -3.59 9.21 -3.02
N GLN A 128 -2.49 9.95 -2.89
CA GLN A 128 -2.28 11.22 -3.60
C GLN A 128 -0.81 11.57 -3.82
N GLU A 129 -0.49 12.14 -4.97
CA GLU A 129 0.86 12.64 -5.32
C GLU A 129 0.84 14.15 -5.45
N SER A 130 1.85 14.86 -4.93
CA SER A 130 1.93 16.34 -5.01
C SER A 130 0.64 17.06 -4.58
N ASN A 131 -0.01 16.57 -3.51
CA ASN A 131 -1.31 17.03 -3.00
C ASN A 131 -2.52 16.83 -3.93
N ILE A 132 -2.41 15.96 -4.92
CA ILE A 132 -3.51 15.68 -5.83
C ILE A 132 -3.95 14.22 -5.70
N ILE A 133 -5.22 14.06 -5.29
CA ILE A 133 -5.84 12.76 -5.07
C ILE A 133 -5.88 11.98 -6.38
N GLY A 134 -5.27 10.79 -6.37
CA GLY A 134 -5.16 9.92 -7.53
C GLY A 134 -6.16 8.75 -7.49
N LYS A 135 -6.40 8.17 -8.66
CA LYS A 135 -7.18 6.93 -8.82
C LYS A 135 -6.52 5.75 -8.11
N GLY A 136 -7.28 4.69 -7.86
CA GLY A 136 -6.79 3.43 -7.30
C GLY A 136 -6.80 3.37 -5.77
N GLY A 137 -7.24 4.43 -5.09
CA GLY A 137 -7.46 4.42 -3.64
C GLY A 137 -8.82 3.87 -3.20
N HIS A 138 -9.72 3.59 -4.15
CA HIS A 138 -11.14 3.34 -3.92
C HIS A 138 -11.58 2.00 -4.54
N ALA A 139 -12.83 1.62 -4.30
CA ALA A 139 -13.48 0.42 -4.83
C ALA A 139 -13.96 0.56 -6.28
N GLY A 140 -13.92 1.78 -6.84
CA GLY A 140 -14.29 2.02 -8.23
C GLY A 140 -15.66 1.42 -8.58
N PHE A 141 -15.72 0.63 -9.65
CA PHE A 141 -16.98 0.04 -10.13
C PHE A 141 -17.59 -1.02 -9.19
N LEU A 142 -16.90 -1.46 -8.14
CA LEU A 142 -17.51 -2.30 -7.10
C LEU A 142 -18.48 -1.51 -6.22
N GLY A 143 -18.34 -0.19 -6.18
CA GLY A 143 -19.18 0.71 -5.40
C GLY A 143 -18.68 0.92 -3.97
N ARG A 144 -19.17 2.00 -3.36
CA ARG A 144 -18.69 2.51 -2.06
C ARG A 144 -18.82 1.55 -0.89
N ALA A 145 -19.67 0.53 -1.00
CA ALA A 145 -19.81 -0.51 0.03
C ALA A 145 -18.51 -1.33 0.23
N TYR A 146 -17.60 -1.31 -0.75
CA TYR A 146 -16.31 -2.00 -0.70
C TYR A 146 -15.12 -1.05 -0.65
N ASP A 147 -15.36 0.26 -0.44
CA ASP A 147 -14.27 1.21 -0.19
C ASP A 147 -13.52 0.81 1.10
N PRO A 148 -12.21 1.10 1.17
CA PRO A 148 -11.51 0.99 2.44
C PRO A 148 -12.12 1.95 3.47
N TYR A 149 -11.99 1.60 4.74
CA TYR A 149 -12.27 2.54 5.80
C TYR A 149 -11.21 3.67 5.77
N PHE A 150 -11.67 4.91 5.73
CA PHE A 150 -10.80 6.09 5.60
C PHE A 150 -10.44 6.65 6.97
N LEU A 151 -9.31 6.22 7.52
CA LEU A 151 -8.79 6.75 8.78
C LEU A 151 -7.89 7.96 8.50
N PHE A 152 -8.53 9.10 8.20
CA PHE A 152 -7.83 10.35 7.86
C PHE A 152 -7.70 11.30 9.05
N GLN A 153 -7.17 10.77 10.14
CA GLN A 153 -6.91 11.51 11.37
C GLN A 153 -5.40 11.74 11.53
N ASP A 154 -5.03 12.80 12.23
CA ASP A 154 -3.62 13.07 12.55
C ASP A 154 -3.10 11.96 13.47
N PRO A 155 -2.08 11.18 13.06
CA PRO A 155 -1.53 10.11 13.89
C PRO A 155 -0.80 10.62 15.15
N ASN A 156 -0.54 11.93 15.26
CA ASN A 156 0.06 12.54 16.45
C ASN A 156 -0.99 12.98 17.50
N GLU A 157 -2.27 12.94 17.16
CA GLU A 157 -3.37 13.32 18.04
C GLU A 157 -4.14 12.08 18.53
N GLU A 158 -5.01 12.27 19.52
CA GLU A 158 -5.88 11.18 19.99
C GLU A 158 -6.85 10.74 18.88
N ILE A 159 -6.85 9.43 18.58
CA ILE A 159 -7.71 8.84 17.56
C ILE A 159 -9.16 8.83 18.04
N LYS A 160 -10.06 9.43 17.26
CA LYS A 160 -11.51 9.43 17.50
C LYS A 160 -12.16 8.30 16.72
N LEU A 161 -13.00 7.49 17.37
CA LEU A 161 -13.68 6.34 16.76
C LEU A 161 -15.21 6.56 16.66
N ASP A 162 -15.64 7.82 16.57
CA ASP A 162 -17.06 8.18 16.58
C ASP A 162 -17.83 7.63 15.37
N ASP A 163 -17.15 7.44 14.25
CA ASP A 163 -17.67 6.86 13.02
C ASP A 163 -17.82 5.33 13.05
N LEU A 164 -17.20 4.65 14.02
CA LEU A 164 -17.43 3.23 14.30
C LEU A 164 -18.54 2.99 15.35
N LYS A 165 -19.06 4.06 15.97
CA LYS A 165 -20.17 3.93 16.91
C LYS A 165 -21.44 3.54 16.17
N LEU A 166 -22.23 2.66 16.78
CA LEU A 166 -23.59 2.42 16.34
C LEU A 166 -24.36 3.74 16.35
N ARG A 167 -25.17 3.97 15.32
CA ARG A 167 -26.05 5.13 15.30
C ARG A 167 -27.04 5.03 16.48
N PRO A 168 -27.43 6.16 17.11
CA PRO A 168 -28.31 6.14 18.28
C PRO A 168 -29.62 5.37 18.06
N GLU A 169 -30.12 5.34 16.82
CA GLU A 169 -31.33 4.65 16.41
C GLU A 169 -31.18 3.13 16.20
N VAL A 170 -29.96 2.58 16.25
CA VAL A 170 -29.70 1.14 16.07
C VAL A 170 -29.57 0.48 17.45
N PRO A 171 -30.51 -0.43 17.83
CA PRO A 171 -30.42 -1.14 19.09
C PRO A 171 -29.12 -1.97 19.15
N PRO A 172 -28.46 -2.07 20.32
CA PRO A 172 -27.22 -2.83 20.49
C PRO A 172 -27.40 -4.36 20.37
N VAL A 173 -28.59 -4.86 20.04
CA VAL A 173 -28.91 -6.29 19.98
C VAL A 173 -28.93 -6.76 18.53
N ARG A 174 -28.05 -7.70 18.17
CA ARG A 174 -28.08 -8.47 16.93
C ARG A 174 -27.87 -9.94 17.22
#